data_AF-A0A2W2BC76-F1
#
_entry.id   AF-A0A2W2BC76-F1
#
_cell.length_a   1.000
_cell.length_b   1.000
_cell.length_c   1.000
_cell.angle_alpha   90.00
_cell.angle_beta   90.00
_cell.angle_gamma   90.00
#
_symmetry.space_group_name_H-M   'P 1'
#
loop_
_entity.id
_entity.type
_entity.pdbx_description
1 polymer ?
#
loop_
_entity_poly.entity_id
_entity_poly.type
_entity_poly.pdbx_seq_one_letter_code
_entity_poly.pdbx_strand_id
1 'polypeptide(L)'
;MGPVNKCRIYMMFFETWNVRKAGLYKKNTSGCKVALLVVLVISMLFAGEIKAQGVVYNAQTAAYVKRYKKMAHTYSKRYNIPASVILSVAIVESSSGCADVSKRYHNHFGIVGKNTGRGRKSRYKEYHSTAASYKDFCEVISRKEFYPRLKGSEDHKLWFEEIAKTGYSENPEQWAKRVEDIVLEYHL
;
A
#
# COMPACT_ATOMS: atom_id res chain seq x y z
N MET A 1 8.95 -33.65 20.58
CA MET A 1 10.25 -32.95 20.56
C MET A 1 10.43 -32.44 19.14
N GLY A 2 10.07 -31.22 18.75
CA GLY A 2 10.37 -29.92 19.34
C GLY A 2 11.23 -29.18 18.29
N PRO A 3 10.70 -28.18 17.55
CA PRO A 3 11.46 -27.49 16.51
C PRO A 3 12.44 -26.49 17.15
N VAL A 4 13.71 -26.57 16.76
CA VAL A 4 14.75 -25.62 17.17
C VAL A 4 14.67 -24.37 16.30
N ASN A 5 14.18 -23.29 16.90
CA ASN A 5 14.39 -21.91 16.50
C ASN A 5 15.83 -21.48 16.85
N LYS A 6 16.46 -20.66 15.99
CA LYS A 6 16.83 -19.26 16.31
C LYS A 6 17.83 -18.65 15.32
N CYS A 7 17.42 -17.50 14.81
CA CYS A 7 18.22 -16.32 14.46
C CYS A 7 19.69 -16.35 14.89
N ARG A 8 20.61 -16.27 13.93
CA ARG A 8 21.97 -15.71 14.14
C ARG A 8 22.68 -15.33 12.84
N ILE A 9 22.14 -14.38 12.06
CA ILE A 9 22.85 -13.78 10.91
C ILE A 9 22.81 -12.24 10.97
N TYR A 10 22.88 -11.66 12.16
CA TYR A 10 23.15 -10.22 12.31
C TYR A 10 23.95 -9.98 13.58
N MET A 11 25.26 -10.25 13.54
CA MET A 11 26.25 -9.73 14.49
C MET A 11 27.69 -10.13 14.10
N MET A 12 28.15 -9.72 12.91
CA MET A 12 29.58 -9.82 12.53
C MET A 12 30.05 -8.58 11.76
N PHE A 13 29.70 -7.38 12.23
CA PHE A 13 30.25 -6.15 11.65
C PHE A 13 30.45 -5.02 12.67
N PHE A 14 30.85 -5.38 13.89
CA PHE A 14 31.11 -4.39 14.93
C PHE A 14 32.19 -4.88 15.91
N GLU A 15 33.40 -5.20 15.42
CA GLU A 15 34.56 -5.42 16.31
C GLU A 15 35.92 -5.47 15.57
N THR A 16 36.27 -4.45 14.78
CA THR A 16 37.67 -4.25 14.33
C THR A 16 38.09 -2.77 14.33
N TRP A 17 37.50 -1.96 15.20
CA TRP A 17 37.86 -0.54 15.31
C TRP A 17 38.12 -0.14 16.75
N ASN A 18 39.05 -0.85 17.41
CA ASN A 18 39.50 -0.39 18.73
C ASN A 18 40.94 -0.78 19.11
N VAL A 19 41.89 -0.73 18.18
CA VAL A 19 43.32 -0.70 18.53
C VAL A 19 44.12 0.06 17.46
N ARG A 20 44.17 1.40 17.51
CA ARG A 20 45.39 2.20 17.23
C ARG A 20 45.30 3.55 17.95
N LYS A 21 46.17 3.66 18.96
CA LYS A 21 46.59 4.83 19.75
C LYS A 21 46.61 6.13 18.92
N ALA A 22 45.95 7.18 19.39
CA ALA A 22 46.54 8.20 20.27
C ALA A 22 47.76 8.89 19.61
N GLY A 23 47.51 10.09 19.08
CA GLY A 23 48.53 11.00 18.58
C GLY A 23 47.91 12.03 17.64
N LEU A 24 47.94 13.31 18.06
CA LEU A 24 47.63 14.51 17.28
C LEU A 24 46.14 14.93 17.18
N TYR A 25 45.63 15.53 18.25
CA TYR A 25 44.66 16.63 18.09
C TYR A 25 45.11 17.84 18.92
N LYS A 26 45.91 18.70 18.29
CA LYS A 26 46.25 20.04 18.82
C LYS A 26 44.99 20.90 18.77
N LYS A 27 44.49 21.33 19.94
CA LYS A 27 43.37 22.27 20.05
C LYS A 27 43.77 23.62 19.45
N ASN A 28 43.16 24.00 18.34
CA ASN A 28 43.14 25.39 17.86
C ASN A 28 41.69 25.89 17.90
N THR A 29 41.38 26.74 18.88
CA THR A 29 40.03 27.15 19.27
C THR A 29 39.38 28.20 18.35
N SER A 30 40.09 28.65 17.30
CA SER A 30 39.59 29.67 16.36
C SER A 30 39.01 29.08 15.07
N GLY A 31 39.49 27.91 14.64
CA GLY A 31 39.00 27.22 13.43
C GLY A 31 37.66 26.50 13.64
N CYS A 32 37.34 26.15 14.89
CA CYS A 32 36.12 25.44 15.24
C CYS A 32 34.86 26.31 14.99
N LYS A 33 34.95 27.62 15.20
CA LYS A 33 33.81 28.55 14.97
C LYS A 33 33.53 28.77 13.48
N VAL A 34 34.58 28.85 12.65
CA VAL A 34 34.46 29.01 11.19
C VAL A 34 33.97 27.71 10.56
N ALA A 35 34.52 26.56 10.97
CA ALA A 35 34.04 25.25 10.54
C ALA A 35 32.58 25.00 10.93
N LEU A 36 32.17 25.42 12.14
CA LEU A 36 30.78 25.32 12.60
C LEU A 36 29.84 26.21 11.76
N LEU A 37 30.25 27.43 11.43
CA LEU A 37 29.46 28.33 10.57
C LEU A 37 29.32 27.80 9.14
N VAL A 38 30.39 27.23 8.56
CA VAL A 38 30.34 26.64 7.22
C VAL A 38 29.44 25.41 7.17
N VAL A 39 29.45 24.55 8.20
CA VAL A 39 28.55 23.40 8.31
C VAL A 39 27.09 23.83 8.47
N LEU A 40 26.82 24.90 9.22
CA LEU A 40 25.46 25.44 9.38
C LEU A 40 24.92 26.10 8.09
N VAL A 41 25.77 26.72 7.29
CA VAL A 41 25.35 27.31 6.00
C VAL A 41 25.13 26.23 4.94
N ILE A 42 25.95 25.17 4.92
CA ILE A 42 25.78 24.04 4.00
C ILE A 42 24.52 23.23 4.35
N SER A 43 24.17 23.07 5.64
CA SER A 43 22.93 22.38 6.02
C SER A 43 21.67 23.16 5.62
N MET A 44 21.73 24.50 5.60
CA MET A 44 20.62 25.34 5.11
C MET A 44 20.44 25.29 3.59
N LEU A 45 21.49 25.00 2.82
CA LEU A 45 21.42 24.88 1.35
C LEU A 45 20.78 23.55 0.87
N PHE A 46 20.68 22.54 1.73
CA PHE A 46 20.04 21.25 1.43
C PHE A 46 18.61 21.11 1.99
N ALA A 47 18.05 22.14 2.63
CA ALA A 47 16.71 22.09 3.23
C ALA A 47 15.56 22.34 2.22
N GLY A 48 15.87 22.47 0.93
CA GLY A 48 15.00 23.08 -0.06
C GLY A 48 14.23 22.15 -1.00
N GLU A 49 13.78 20.95 -0.61
CA GLU A 49 12.84 20.17 -1.44
C GLU A 49 11.83 19.34 -0.60
N ILE A 50 10.82 20.00 -0.02
CA ILE A 50 9.69 19.32 0.64
C ILE A 50 8.56 19.07 -0.36
N LYS A 51 8.60 17.87 -0.95
CA LYS A 51 7.54 17.01 -1.50
C LYS A 51 6.13 17.60 -1.69
N ALA A 52 5.81 17.99 -2.92
CA ALA A 52 4.44 18.25 -3.41
C ALA A 52 3.56 16.98 -3.62
N GLN A 53 3.88 15.86 -2.96
CA GLN A 53 3.27 14.55 -3.25
C GLN A 53 1.86 14.37 -2.65
N GLY A 54 1.49 15.14 -1.61
CA GLY A 54 0.20 14.98 -0.92
C GLY A 54 -1.02 15.53 -1.68
N VAL A 55 -0.86 16.64 -2.39
CA VAL A 55 -1.99 17.32 -3.08
C VAL A 55 -2.42 16.56 -4.34
N VAL A 56 -1.45 16.02 -5.10
CA VAL A 56 -1.72 15.29 -6.35
C VAL A 56 -2.39 13.93 -6.08
N TYR A 57 -2.00 13.23 -5.01
CA TYR A 57 -2.60 11.94 -4.65
C TYR A 57 -4.08 12.09 -4.27
N ASN A 58 -4.43 13.17 -3.57
CA ASN A 58 -5.82 13.44 -3.18
C ASN A 58 -6.70 13.73 -4.41
N ALA A 59 -6.24 14.60 -5.33
CA ALA A 59 -6.99 14.92 -6.54
C ALA A 59 -7.21 13.70 -7.46
N GLN A 60 -6.19 12.84 -7.60
CA GLN A 60 -6.28 11.60 -8.39
C GLN A 60 -7.28 10.62 -7.78
N THR A 61 -7.24 10.43 -6.46
CA THR A 61 -8.15 9.52 -5.76
C THR A 61 -9.58 10.05 -5.79
N ALA A 62 -9.80 11.35 -5.61
CA ALA A 62 -11.11 11.98 -5.78
C ALA A 62 -11.68 11.76 -7.20
N ALA A 63 -10.85 11.91 -8.24
CA ALA A 63 -11.25 11.62 -9.62
C ALA A 63 -11.60 10.14 -9.81
N TYR A 64 -10.82 9.23 -9.21
CA TYR A 64 -11.10 7.79 -9.21
C TYR A 64 -12.44 7.47 -8.54
N VAL A 65 -12.69 8.01 -7.35
CA VAL A 65 -13.97 7.90 -6.62
C VAL A 65 -15.11 8.34 -7.52
N LYS A 66 -15.03 9.56 -8.08
CA LYS A 66 -16.07 10.10 -8.97
C LYS A 66 -16.35 9.17 -10.16
N ARG A 67 -15.29 8.62 -10.77
CA ARG A 67 -15.40 7.76 -11.95
C ARG A 67 -16.05 6.41 -11.64
N TYR A 68 -15.70 5.77 -10.52
CA TYR A 68 -16.10 4.39 -10.24
C TYR A 68 -17.21 4.25 -9.19
N LYS A 69 -17.64 5.34 -8.52
CA LYS A 69 -18.72 5.32 -7.52
C LYS A 69 -20.00 4.65 -8.03
N LYS A 70 -20.50 5.05 -9.21
CA LYS A 70 -21.71 4.44 -9.80
C LYS A 70 -21.54 2.95 -10.08
N MET A 71 -20.34 2.54 -10.51
CA MET A 71 -20.02 1.14 -10.78
C MET A 71 -19.98 0.33 -9.48
N ALA A 72 -19.34 0.85 -8.44
CA ALA A 72 -19.31 0.23 -7.11
C ALA A 72 -20.72 0.06 -6.54
N HIS A 73 -21.59 1.07 -6.63
CA HIS A 73 -23.00 0.94 -6.21
C HIS A 73 -23.78 -0.10 -7.02
N THR A 74 -23.51 -0.22 -8.32
CA THR A 74 -24.19 -1.22 -9.17
C THR A 74 -23.85 -2.63 -8.72
N TYR A 75 -22.57 -2.90 -8.47
CA TYR A 75 -22.14 -4.20 -7.97
C TYR A 75 -22.52 -4.43 -6.51
N SER A 76 -22.52 -3.38 -5.69
CA SER A 76 -22.99 -3.42 -4.32
C SER A 76 -24.42 -3.96 -4.23
N LYS A 77 -25.35 -3.40 -5.02
CA LYS A 77 -26.75 -3.89 -5.08
C LYS A 77 -26.86 -5.32 -5.58
N ARG A 78 -25.97 -5.75 -6.48
CA ARG A 78 -26.00 -7.10 -7.07
C ARG A 78 -25.46 -8.17 -6.14
N TYR A 79 -24.45 -7.84 -5.34
CA TYR A 79 -23.73 -8.79 -4.49
C TYR A 79 -23.95 -8.54 -2.99
N ASN A 80 -24.76 -7.55 -2.60
CA ASN A 80 -24.98 -7.17 -1.19
C ASN A 80 -23.66 -6.98 -0.41
N ILE A 81 -22.66 -6.39 -1.07
CA ILE A 81 -21.39 -5.94 -0.48
C ILE A 81 -21.45 -4.41 -0.46
N PRO A 82 -21.08 -3.73 0.63
CA PRO A 82 -21.10 -2.27 0.67
C PRO A 82 -20.28 -1.65 -0.46
N ALA A 83 -20.81 -0.59 -1.08
CA ALA A 83 -20.11 0.12 -2.15
C ALA A 83 -18.79 0.72 -1.66
N SER A 84 -18.75 1.18 -0.41
CA SER A 84 -17.55 1.66 0.29
C SER A 84 -16.45 0.61 0.32
N VAL A 85 -16.78 -0.64 0.67
CA VAL A 85 -15.84 -1.78 0.68
C VAL A 85 -15.28 -2.05 -0.71
N ILE A 86 -16.14 -2.13 -1.73
CA ILE A 86 -15.69 -2.39 -3.11
C ILE A 86 -14.76 -1.28 -3.60
N LEU A 87 -15.12 -0.02 -3.34
CA LEU A 87 -14.41 1.13 -3.88
C LEU A 87 -13.10 1.41 -3.12
N SER A 88 -13.08 1.30 -1.79
CA SER A 88 -11.87 1.52 -1.00
C SER A 88 -10.79 0.47 -1.30
N VAL A 89 -11.18 -0.80 -1.41
CA VAL A 89 -10.25 -1.87 -1.81
C VAL A 89 -9.70 -1.60 -3.21
N ALA A 90 -10.55 -1.23 -4.17
CA ALA A 90 -10.09 -0.91 -5.52
C ALA A 90 -9.11 0.28 -5.55
N ILE A 91 -9.31 1.30 -4.71
CA ILE A 91 -8.41 2.44 -4.58
C ILE A 91 -7.04 2.00 -4.07
N VAL A 92 -7.00 1.24 -2.97
CA VAL A 92 -5.76 0.77 -2.35
C VAL A 92 -4.99 -0.16 -3.30
N GLU A 93 -5.66 -1.17 -3.85
CA GLU A 93 -5.02 -2.21 -4.68
C GLU A 93 -4.55 -1.69 -6.04
N SER A 94 -5.24 -0.68 -6.60
CA SER A 94 -4.88 -0.12 -7.91
C SER A 94 -4.04 1.16 -7.84
N SER A 95 -3.74 1.64 -6.63
CA SER A 95 -3.19 2.98 -6.39
C SER A 95 -4.01 4.05 -7.13
N SER A 96 -5.33 4.04 -6.94
CA SER A 96 -6.27 4.91 -7.66
C SER A 96 -6.14 4.82 -9.18
N GLY A 97 -5.95 3.61 -9.71
CA GLY A 97 -5.77 3.31 -11.13
C GLY A 97 -4.39 3.59 -11.70
N CYS A 98 -3.40 3.95 -10.87
CA CYS A 98 -2.05 4.28 -11.33
C CYS A 98 -1.12 3.08 -11.46
N ALA A 99 -1.42 1.96 -10.81
CA ALA A 99 -0.59 0.75 -10.85
C ALA A 99 -0.45 0.19 -12.28
N ASP A 100 0.72 -0.39 -12.58
CA ASP A 100 0.95 -1.05 -13.87
C ASP A 100 -0.06 -2.17 -14.14
N VAL A 101 -0.46 -2.90 -13.09
CA VAL A 101 -1.42 -4.00 -13.16
C VAL A 101 -2.81 -3.50 -13.56
N SER A 102 -3.26 -2.37 -13.02
CA SER A 102 -4.55 -1.78 -13.39
C SER A 102 -4.52 -1.16 -14.78
N LYS A 103 -3.43 -0.49 -15.16
CA LYS A 103 -3.27 0.12 -16.50
C LYS A 103 -3.17 -0.90 -17.63
N ARG A 104 -2.39 -1.95 -17.45
CA ARG A 104 -2.08 -2.92 -18.50
C ARG A 104 -3.10 -4.05 -18.60
N TYR A 105 -3.63 -4.49 -17.46
CA TYR A 105 -4.48 -5.68 -17.39
C TYR A 105 -5.92 -5.37 -16.98
N HIS A 106 -6.27 -4.08 -16.83
CA HIS A 106 -7.53 -3.62 -16.26
C HIS A 106 -7.85 -4.29 -14.92
N ASN A 107 -6.84 -4.68 -14.16
CA ASN A 107 -6.97 -5.42 -12.91
C ASN A 107 -6.77 -4.49 -11.72
N HIS A 108 -7.88 -4.03 -11.15
CA HIS A 108 -7.87 -3.07 -10.05
C HIS A 108 -7.79 -3.70 -8.65
N PHE A 109 -7.77 -5.04 -8.56
CA PHE A 109 -7.84 -5.77 -7.29
C PHE A 109 -6.67 -6.74 -7.10
N GLY A 110 -5.68 -6.73 -8.00
CA GLY A 110 -4.51 -7.61 -7.90
C GLY A 110 -4.82 -9.11 -8.01
N ILE A 111 -5.98 -9.48 -8.57
CA ILE A 111 -6.41 -10.89 -8.65
C ILE A 111 -5.46 -11.67 -9.57
N VAL A 112 -4.94 -12.79 -9.07
CA VAL A 112 -4.05 -13.70 -9.81
C VAL A 112 -4.88 -14.64 -10.68
N GLY A 113 -4.40 -14.98 -11.88
CA GLY A 113 -5.11 -15.90 -12.77
C GLY A 113 -4.62 -15.88 -14.21
N LYS A 114 -5.48 -16.35 -15.12
CA LYS A 114 -5.16 -16.47 -16.55
C LYS A 114 -4.85 -15.09 -17.15
N ASN A 115 -3.74 -15.01 -17.87
CA ASN A 115 -3.28 -13.84 -18.59
C ASN A 115 -3.04 -14.25 -20.06
N THR A 116 -3.50 -13.44 -21.02
CA THR A 116 -3.37 -13.80 -22.45
C THR A 116 -1.98 -13.51 -23.01
N GLY A 117 -1.13 -12.81 -22.24
CA GLY A 117 0.27 -12.61 -22.55
C GLY A 117 0.53 -11.62 -23.69
N ARG A 118 -0.47 -10.79 -24.06
CA ARG A 118 -0.28 -9.71 -25.05
C ARG A 118 0.67 -8.66 -24.47
N GLY A 119 1.96 -8.84 -24.74
CA GLY A 119 3.04 -7.90 -24.42
C GLY A 119 3.96 -8.32 -23.26
N ARG A 120 3.51 -9.11 -22.28
CA ARG A 120 4.34 -9.68 -21.19
C ARG A 120 3.55 -10.71 -20.37
N LYS A 121 4.17 -11.85 -20.04
CA LYS A 121 3.57 -12.82 -19.10
C LYS A 121 3.55 -12.21 -17.69
N SER A 122 2.41 -12.29 -17.02
CA SER A 122 2.19 -11.82 -15.66
C SER A 122 1.34 -12.84 -14.91
N ARG A 123 1.55 -12.94 -13.59
CA ARG A 123 0.70 -13.77 -12.70
C ARG A 123 -0.70 -13.17 -12.54
N TYR A 124 -0.84 -11.86 -12.74
CA TYR A 124 -2.11 -11.16 -12.57
C TYR A 124 -3.06 -11.45 -13.73
N LYS A 125 -4.31 -11.73 -13.39
CA LYS A 125 -5.39 -11.97 -14.33
C LYS A 125 -5.59 -10.73 -15.22
N GLU A 126 -5.80 -10.97 -16.50
CA GLU A 126 -6.09 -9.93 -17.50
C GLU A 126 -7.59 -9.84 -17.74
N TYR A 127 -8.13 -8.62 -17.71
CA TYR A 127 -9.54 -8.35 -17.97
C TYR A 127 -9.72 -7.51 -19.23
N HIS A 128 -10.85 -7.72 -19.91
CA HIS A 128 -11.23 -6.90 -21.06
C HIS A 128 -11.54 -5.44 -20.68
N SER A 129 -11.86 -5.17 -19.40
CA SER A 129 -12.24 -3.86 -18.89
C SER A 129 -12.19 -3.83 -17.36
N THR A 130 -12.11 -2.63 -16.79
CA THR A 130 -12.17 -2.42 -15.33
C THR A 130 -13.48 -2.96 -14.74
N ALA A 131 -14.59 -2.86 -15.46
CA ALA A 131 -15.87 -3.39 -14.97
C ALA A 131 -15.83 -4.91 -14.75
N ALA A 132 -15.07 -5.66 -15.57
CA ALA A 132 -14.88 -7.08 -15.35
C ALA A 132 -14.03 -7.39 -14.13
N SER A 133 -13.01 -6.57 -13.80
CA SER A 133 -12.26 -6.79 -12.56
C SER A 133 -13.11 -6.52 -11.32
N TYR A 134 -13.98 -5.50 -11.35
CA TYR A 134 -14.94 -5.23 -10.26
C TYR A 134 -15.92 -6.39 -10.06
N LYS A 135 -16.45 -6.94 -11.15
CA LYS A 135 -17.32 -8.12 -11.08
C LYS A 135 -16.59 -9.32 -10.49
N ASP A 136 -15.39 -9.61 -10.98
CA ASP A 136 -14.60 -10.77 -10.51
C ASP A 136 -14.22 -10.65 -9.04
N PHE A 137 -13.89 -9.44 -8.56
CA PHE A 137 -13.70 -9.20 -7.13
C PHE A 137 -14.94 -9.56 -6.32
N CYS A 138 -16.12 -9.06 -6.72
CA CYS A 138 -17.36 -9.38 -6.01
C CYS A 138 -17.68 -10.88 -6.04
N GLU A 139 -17.39 -11.56 -7.16
CA GLU A 139 -17.53 -13.02 -7.27
C GLU A 139 -16.56 -13.76 -6.34
N VAL A 140 -15.29 -13.33 -6.26
CA VAL A 140 -14.30 -13.90 -5.34
C VAL A 140 -14.76 -13.76 -3.88
N ILE A 141 -15.24 -12.57 -3.49
CA ILE A 141 -15.77 -12.33 -2.15
C ILE A 141 -17.01 -13.19 -1.89
N SER A 142 -17.92 -13.31 -2.86
CA SER A 142 -19.15 -14.08 -2.70
C SER A 142 -18.94 -15.59 -2.47
N ARG A 143 -17.75 -16.10 -2.79
CA ARG A 143 -17.36 -17.50 -2.58
C ARG A 143 -16.70 -17.75 -1.21
N LYS A 144 -16.44 -16.71 -0.42
CA LYS A 144 -15.80 -16.84 0.89
C LYS A 144 -16.80 -17.32 1.95
N GLU A 145 -16.33 -18.09 2.91
CA GLU A 145 -17.19 -18.68 3.96
C GLU A 145 -17.89 -17.64 4.84
N PHE A 146 -17.27 -16.46 5.03
CA PHE A 146 -17.86 -15.38 5.81
C PHE A 146 -19.02 -14.67 5.08
N TYR A 147 -19.03 -14.70 3.74
CA TYR A 147 -19.92 -13.87 2.93
C TYR A 147 -21.41 -14.10 3.23
N PRO A 148 -21.92 -15.34 3.39
CA PRO A 148 -23.32 -15.56 3.73
C PRO A 148 -23.76 -14.89 5.05
N ARG A 149 -22.84 -14.74 6.02
CA ARG A 149 -23.11 -14.06 7.29
C ARG A 149 -23.08 -12.54 7.15
N LEU A 150 -22.23 -12.01 6.27
CA LEU A 150 -22.00 -10.58 6.14
C LEU A 150 -22.85 -9.90 5.05
N LYS A 151 -23.33 -10.64 4.04
CA LYS A 151 -24.09 -10.07 2.91
C LYS A 151 -25.25 -9.20 3.42
N GLY A 152 -25.30 -7.95 2.97
CA GLY A 152 -26.31 -6.96 3.39
C GLY A 152 -25.97 -6.17 4.67
N SER A 153 -24.87 -6.50 5.35
CA SER A 153 -24.32 -5.66 6.42
C SER A 153 -23.59 -4.46 5.83
N GLU A 154 -23.82 -3.28 6.39
CA GLU A 154 -23.11 -2.03 6.05
C GLU A 154 -21.85 -1.79 6.91
N ASP A 155 -21.51 -2.73 7.81
CA ASP A 155 -20.33 -2.66 8.66
C ASP A 155 -19.05 -2.96 7.85
N HIS A 156 -18.51 -1.91 7.20
CA HIS A 156 -17.31 -1.99 6.38
C HIS A 156 -16.09 -2.49 7.15
N LYS A 157 -15.98 -2.19 8.46
CA LYS A 157 -14.88 -2.65 9.29
C LYS A 157 -14.91 -4.17 9.43
N LEU A 158 -16.07 -4.73 9.74
CA LEU A 158 -16.26 -6.18 9.79
C LEU A 158 -15.95 -6.86 8.44
N TRP A 159 -16.35 -6.24 7.32
CA TRP A 159 -15.98 -6.72 5.99
C TRP A 159 -14.46 -6.74 5.79
N PHE A 160 -13.75 -5.69 6.15
CA PHE A 160 -12.29 -5.63 6.00
C PHE A 160 -11.58 -6.65 6.87
N GLU A 161 -12.00 -6.81 8.13
CA GLU A 161 -11.45 -7.82 9.03
C GLU A 161 -11.62 -9.24 8.48
N GLU A 162 -12.82 -9.60 8.02
CA GLU A 162 -13.07 -10.93 7.46
C GLU A 162 -12.34 -11.17 6.14
N ILE A 163 -12.23 -10.16 5.26
CA ILE A 163 -11.43 -10.26 4.02
C ILE A 163 -9.95 -10.47 4.37
N ALA A 164 -9.42 -9.70 5.31
CA ALA A 164 -8.01 -9.76 5.72
C ALA A 164 -7.65 -11.14 6.29
N LYS A 165 -8.55 -11.76 7.06
CA LYS A 165 -8.40 -13.14 7.60
C LYS A 165 -8.29 -14.21 6.51
N THR A 166 -8.73 -13.96 5.27
CA THR A 166 -8.63 -14.93 4.17
C THR A 166 -7.25 -15.04 3.53
N GLY A 167 -6.25 -14.32 4.03
CA GLY A 167 -4.92 -14.25 3.42
C GLY A 167 -4.88 -13.38 2.16
N TYR A 168 -5.78 -12.39 2.08
CA TYR A 168 -5.83 -11.46 0.94
C TYR A 168 -4.57 -10.58 0.84
N SER A 169 -3.93 -10.27 1.97
CA SER A 169 -2.70 -9.47 2.08
C SER A 169 -1.70 -10.17 2.98
N GLU A 170 -0.40 -9.98 2.72
CA GLU A 170 0.71 -10.46 3.57
C GLU A 170 0.67 -9.83 4.97
N ASN A 171 0.18 -8.60 5.07
CA ASN A 171 -0.07 -7.92 6.34
C ASN A 171 -1.57 -7.57 6.45
N PRO A 172 -2.38 -8.43 7.09
CA PRO A 172 -3.82 -8.26 7.20
C PRO A 172 -4.25 -6.98 7.94
N GLU A 173 -3.62 -6.68 9.07
CA GLU A 173 -3.99 -5.54 9.93
C GLU A 173 -3.69 -4.20 9.26
N GLN A 174 -2.48 -4.05 8.70
CA GLN A 174 -2.12 -2.82 7.99
C GLN A 174 -2.95 -2.65 6.72
N TRP A 175 -3.31 -3.74 6.06
CA TRP A 175 -4.21 -3.66 4.90
C TRP A 175 -5.60 -3.19 5.30
N ALA A 176 -6.20 -3.78 6.33
CA ALA A 176 -7.53 -3.42 6.82
C ALA A 176 -7.58 -1.95 7.24
N LYS A 177 -6.55 -1.48 7.96
CA LYS A 177 -6.43 -0.06 8.34
C LYS A 177 -6.38 0.86 7.12
N ARG A 178 -5.56 0.54 6.10
CA ARG A 178 -5.45 1.39 4.89
C ARG A 178 -6.77 1.52 4.14
N VAL A 179 -7.54 0.44 4.02
CA VAL A 179 -8.85 0.51 3.33
C VAL A 179 -9.90 1.22 4.16
N GLU A 180 -9.85 1.11 5.50
CA GLU A 180 -10.68 1.88 6.43
C GLU A 180 -10.37 3.39 6.36
N ASP A 181 -9.09 3.76 6.36
CA ASP A 181 -8.65 5.15 6.21
C ASP A 181 -9.21 5.79 4.92
N ILE A 182 -9.25 5.04 3.81
CA ILE A 182 -9.85 5.52 2.54
C ILE A 182 -11.36 5.74 2.66
N VAL A 183 -12.09 4.88 3.36
CA VAL A 183 -13.53 5.07 3.59
C VAL A 183 -13.78 6.37 4.36
N LEU A 184 -12.97 6.62 5.41
CA LEU A 184 -13.07 7.81 6.25
C LEU A 184 -12.67 9.09 5.51
N GLU A 185 -11.54 9.07 4.78
CA GLU A 185 -11.00 10.24 4.07
C GLU A 185 -11.93 10.71 2.94
N TYR A 186 -12.54 9.78 2.20
CA TYR A 186 -13.37 10.11 1.03
C TYR A 186 -14.88 10.04 1.29
N HIS A 187 -15.29 9.82 2.55
CA HIS A 187 -16.69 9.71 2.97
C HIS A 187 -17.52 8.79 2.05
N LEU A 188 -17.01 7.58 1.85
CA LEU A 188 -17.56 6.61 0.89
C LEU A 188 -18.88 5.97 1.33
#